data_AF-A0A8B6HNX9-F1
#
_entry.id   AF-A0A8B6HNX9-F1
#
_cell.length_a   1.000
_cell.length_b   1.000
_cell.length_c   1.000
_cell.angle_alpha   90.00
_cell.angle_beta   90.00
_cell.angle_gamma   90.00
#
_symmetry.space_group_name_H-M   'P 1'
#
loop_
_entity.id
_entity.type
_entity.pdbx_description
1 polymer ?
#
loop_
_entity_poly.entity_id
_entity_poly.type
_entity_poly.pdbx_seq_one_letter_code
_entity_poly.pdbx_strand_id
1 'polypeptide(L)'
;MKQDLKWWSDNIYTQKRKFNRGNPQVIIQTDASKLGWGAVLNEQKIGSRWSNDEKDNHINCLELLAVYYALKSFKDDLNTVENVKILTDNTTAVSYINSMGGIKSIECNRIARKIWIWCIEHQIWLIATHIPGKLNTKADYQSRNFNDQIEWQLNKNNFEKHDRTLCKEDYKRQGRRAVCGTTLANPTMVCSSNETVNKQSICYQSKQKAIDSTIQGHSSSFRKDIEFDGMSDIRNRLQNRGISEKTSTIIMASWRSGTQKQYKTYIKKWFIFCLERKEDKFHTSVELVLEFLTYLFECGLSYSALNSARSALSAFGLTFDNVPVGKHPLVIRFLKGVYHLRPTVHNDVNIWDVSIVLRLLRRLSPVADISVKDLTLKLVMLIALTNATRSQSIHLLKLSNMQKQKDCFRFKIFDLLKQSRPGYKNPEVILKSFPPDRRLCVYLVLKEYLKRTVDIRSEEDSLILSYIKPHKKVSCSTISRWIKSIMCRAGIDTSIF
;
A
#
# COMPACT_ATOMS: atom_id res chain seq x y z
N MET A 1 11.87 15.65 18.84
CA MET A 1 12.29 14.48 19.65
C MET A 1 12.02 14.65 21.14
N LYS A 2 12.63 15.62 21.86
CA LYS A 2 12.34 15.83 23.30
C LYS A 2 10.87 16.14 23.59
N GLN A 3 10.24 17.00 22.78
CA GLN A 3 8.80 17.33 22.91
C GLN A 3 7.90 16.13 22.61
N ASP A 4 8.25 15.31 21.61
CA ASP A 4 7.46 14.14 21.23
C ASP A 4 7.51 13.07 22.33
N LEU A 5 8.70 12.83 22.91
CA LEU A 5 8.87 11.90 24.04
C LEU A 5 8.12 12.36 25.29
N LYS A 6 8.11 13.67 25.56
CA LYS A 6 7.33 14.25 26.64
C LYS A 6 5.82 14.04 26.42
N TRP A 7 5.33 14.34 25.21
CA TRP A 7 3.93 14.08 24.86
C TRP A 7 3.55 12.61 25.07
N TRP A 8 4.39 11.67 24.63
CA TRP A 8 4.15 10.23 24.85
C TRP A 8 4.15 9.86 26.33
N SER A 9 5.12 10.34 27.11
CA SER A 9 5.16 10.12 28.56
C SER A 9 3.89 10.59 29.27
N ASP A 10 3.38 11.76 28.87
CA ASP A 10 2.22 12.39 29.49
C ASP A 10 0.88 11.73 29.05
N ASN A 11 0.85 11.04 27.89
CA ASN A 11 -0.38 10.58 27.26
C ASN A 11 -0.52 9.04 27.15
N ILE A 12 0.52 8.25 27.46
CA ILE A 12 0.51 6.80 27.21
C ILE A 12 -0.56 6.04 28.02
N TYR A 13 -0.90 6.52 29.21
CA TYR A 13 -1.86 5.87 30.11
C TYR A 13 -3.31 6.27 29.85
N THR A 14 -3.53 7.42 29.19
CA THR A 14 -4.87 8.01 28.98
C THR A 14 -5.36 7.84 27.55
N GLN A 15 -4.46 7.77 26.57
CA GLN A 15 -4.83 7.67 25.16
C GLN A 15 -5.32 6.25 24.79
N LYS A 16 -6.55 6.16 24.31
CA LYS A 16 -7.15 4.91 23.80
C LYS A 16 -7.27 4.99 22.28
N ARG A 17 -6.57 4.13 21.54
CA ARG A 17 -6.75 3.99 20.09
C ARG A 17 -7.96 3.09 19.82
N LYS A 18 -9.10 3.67 19.40
CA LYS A 18 -10.24 2.90 18.87
C LYS A 18 -9.77 2.13 17.61
N PHE A 19 -9.90 0.80 17.65
CA PHE A 19 -9.42 -0.13 16.60
C PHE A 19 -10.27 -0.10 15.33
N ASN A 20 -11.58 0.06 15.49
CA ASN A 20 -12.54 0.29 14.42
C ASN A 20 -13.21 1.64 14.70
N ARG A 21 -13.15 2.55 13.74
CA ARG A 21 -13.68 3.91 13.89
C ARG A 21 -14.97 4.11 13.09
N GLY A 22 -15.48 3.11 12.38
CA GLY A 22 -16.69 3.21 11.56
C GLY A 22 -16.47 3.97 10.25
N ASN A 23 -17.56 4.20 9.52
CA ASN A 23 -17.55 4.95 8.28
C ASN A 23 -17.34 6.46 8.55
N PRO A 24 -16.68 7.19 7.64
CA PRO A 24 -16.55 8.63 7.76
C PRO A 24 -17.94 9.27 7.79
N GLN A 25 -18.20 10.07 8.82
CA GLN A 25 -19.49 10.75 8.99
C GLN A 25 -19.57 11.99 8.10
N VAL A 26 -18.40 12.57 7.80
CA VAL A 26 -18.29 13.80 7.02
C VAL A 26 -17.21 13.67 5.94
N ILE A 27 -17.48 14.24 4.77
CA ILE A 27 -16.58 14.29 3.63
C ILE A 27 -16.33 15.76 3.27
N ILE A 28 -15.06 16.17 3.25
CA ILE A 28 -14.63 17.50 2.84
C ILE A 28 -13.79 17.36 1.58
N GLN A 29 -14.15 18.08 0.53
CA GLN A 29 -13.31 18.24 -0.66
C GLN A 29 -12.41 19.46 -0.48
N THR A 30 -11.13 19.35 -0.84
CA THR A 30 -10.16 20.45 -0.73
C THR A 30 -9.34 20.57 -2.00
N ASP A 31 -8.94 21.78 -2.32
CA ASP A 31 -8.09 22.09 -3.46
C ASP A 31 -7.19 23.29 -3.15
N ALA A 32 -6.00 23.31 -3.72
CA ALA A 32 -5.09 24.44 -3.66
C ALA A 32 -4.66 24.91 -5.05
N SER A 33 -4.74 26.22 -5.28
CA SER A 33 -4.14 26.86 -6.44
C SER A 33 -3.00 27.77 -6.02
N LYS A 34 -2.32 28.39 -6.99
CA LYS A 34 -1.37 29.48 -6.69
C LYS A 34 -2.05 30.79 -6.28
N LEU A 35 -3.39 30.89 -6.37
CA LEU A 35 -4.14 32.09 -5.97
C LEU A 35 -4.70 31.97 -4.55
N GLY A 36 -5.19 30.78 -4.19
CA GLY A 36 -5.82 30.54 -2.89
C GLY A 36 -6.12 29.06 -2.65
N TRP A 37 -6.93 28.80 -1.63
CA TRP A 37 -7.46 27.48 -1.31
C TRP A 37 -8.98 27.47 -1.37
N GLY A 38 -9.52 26.28 -1.62
CA GLY A 38 -10.95 26.03 -1.63
C GLY A 38 -11.28 24.77 -0.85
N ALA A 39 -12.43 24.78 -0.19
CA ALA A 39 -12.98 23.62 0.49
C ALA A 39 -14.51 23.56 0.37
N VAL A 40 -15.03 22.34 0.34
CA VAL A 40 -16.47 22.07 0.21
C VAL A 40 -16.87 20.99 1.19
N LEU A 41 -17.86 21.31 2.02
CA LEU A 41 -18.51 20.41 2.96
C LEU A 41 -20.00 20.42 2.67
N ASN A 42 -20.54 19.32 2.14
CA ASN A 42 -21.93 19.23 1.68
C ASN A 42 -22.30 20.36 0.69
N GLU A 43 -23.15 21.30 1.10
CA GLU A 43 -23.53 22.49 0.32
C GLU A 43 -22.69 23.72 0.65
N GLN A 44 -22.00 23.72 1.81
CA GLN A 44 -21.14 24.82 2.22
C GLN A 44 -19.87 24.82 1.40
N LYS A 45 -19.52 25.99 0.87
CA LYS A 45 -18.32 26.23 0.07
C LYS A 45 -17.58 27.38 0.68
N ILE A 46 -16.29 27.22 0.88
CA ILE A 46 -15.42 28.26 1.39
C ILE A 46 -14.13 28.28 0.59
N GLY A 47 -13.58 29.47 0.40
CA GLY A 47 -12.28 29.66 -0.19
C GLY A 47 -11.73 31.02 0.19
N SER A 48 -10.41 31.15 0.20
CA SER A 48 -9.76 32.42 0.48
C SER A 48 -8.41 32.49 -0.22
N ARG A 49 -7.89 33.72 -0.35
CA ARG A 49 -6.58 33.96 -0.95
C ARG A 49 -5.48 33.52 0.01
N TRP A 50 -4.36 33.09 -0.57
CA TRP A 50 -3.13 32.97 0.20
C TRP A 50 -2.64 34.35 0.61
N SER A 51 -2.10 34.47 1.82
CA SER A 51 -1.24 35.60 2.15
C SER A 51 0.02 35.60 1.25
N ASN A 52 0.71 36.74 1.18
CA ASN A 52 1.92 36.87 0.36
C ASN A 52 2.97 35.81 0.73
N ASP A 53 3.17 35.58 2.03
CA ASP A 53 4.13 34.57 2.53
C ASP A 53 3.70 33.13 2.23
N GLU A 54 2.38 32.87 2.18
CA GLU A 54 1.87 31.53 1.95
C GLU A 54 1.99 31.12 0.48
N LYS A 55 1.69 32.03 -0.44
CA LYS A 55 1.67 31.79 -1.89
C LYS A 55 3.00 31.27 -2.45
N ASP A 56 4.10 31.64 -1.80
CA ASP A 56 5.46 31.24 -2.18
C ASP A 56 5.78 29.79 -1.81
N ASN A 57 4.94 29.14 -0.99
CA ASN A 57 5.13 27.74 -0.68
C ASN A 57 4.97 26.82 -1.91
N HIS A 58 5.66 25.68 -1.85
CA HIS A 58 5.53 24.61 -2.83
C HIS A 58 4.08 24.10 -2.89
N ILE A 59 3.59 23.70 -4.06
CA ILE A 59 2.19 23.30 -4.27
C ILE A 59 1.73 22.21 -3.29
N ASN A 60 2.55 21.18 -3.03
CA ASN A 60 2.23 20.15 -2.03
C ASN A 60 2.04 20.71 -0.60
N CYS A 61 2.73 21.79 -0.24
CA CYS A 61 2.53 22.47 1.04
C CYS A 61 1.20 23.24 1.04
N LEU A 62 0.88 23.91 -0.06
CA LEU A 62 -0.39 24.61 -0.23
C LEU A 62 -1.58 23.66 -0.15
N GLU A 63 -1.47 22.47 -0.72
CA GLU A 63 -2.49 21.41 -0.64
C GLU A 63 -2.74 20.95 0.80
N LEU A 64 -1.68 20.72 1.57
CA LEU A 64 -1.80 20.41 3.00
C LEU A 64 -2.36 21.60 3.79
N LEU A 65 -2.00 22.82 3.41
CA LEU A 65 -2.49 24.03 4.07
C LEU A 65 -3.97 24.27 3.78
N ALA A 66 -4.44 23.96 2.57
CA ALA A 66 -5.86 23.98 2.21
C ALA A 66 -6.67 23.04 3.10
N VAL A 67 -6.15 21.83 3.37
CA VAL A 67 -6.78 20.91 4.33
C VAL A 67 -6.82 21.50 5.74
N TYR A 68 -5.73 22.11 6.19
CA TYR A 68 -5.69 22.74 7.51
C TYR A 68 -6.72 23.87 7.66
N TYR A 69 -6.86 24.71 6.64
CA TYR A 69 -7.83 25.80 6.66
C TYR A 69 -9.27 25.34 6.48
N ALA A 70 -9.51 24.30 5.69
CA ALA A 70 -10.82 23.66 5.62
C ALA A 70 -11.28 23.19 7.00
N LEU A 71 -10.41 22.48 7.74
CA LEU A 71 -10.72 21.98 9.08
C LEU A 71 -11.02 23.11 10.07
N LYS A 72 -10.24 24.20 10.03
CA LYS A 72 -10.49 25.38 10.87
C LYS A 72 -11.80 26.08 10.54
N SER A 73 -12.14 26.15 9.27
CA SER A 73 -13.31 26.89 8.80
C SER A 73 -14.60 26.16 9.13
N PHE A 74 -14.59 24.82 9.01
CA PHE A 74 -15.72 23.97 9.37
C PHE A 74 -15.68 23.51 10.84
N LYS A 75 -14.94 24.21 11.72
CA LYS A 75 -14.77 23.77 13.11
C LYS A 75 -16.12 23.52 13.80
N ASP A 76 -17.09 24.40 13.59
CA ASP A 76 -18.39 24.31 14.24
C ASP A 76 -19.21 23.12 13.75
N ASP A 77 -19.16 22.83 12.44
CA ASP A 77 -19.80 21.66 11.83
C ASP A 77 -19.12 20.32 12.22
N LEU A 78 -17.87 20.39 12.70
CA LEU A 78 -17.07 19.22 13.05
C LEU A 78 -17.10 18.87 14.55
N ASN A 79 -17.69 19.71 15.40
CA ASN A 79 -17.68 19.53 16.86
C ASN A 79 -18.28 18.21 17.35
N THR A 80 -19.23 17.62 16.61
CA THR A 80 -19.88 16.34 16.95
C THR A 80 -19.36 15.15 16.15
N VAL A 81 -18.34 15.36 15.31
CA VAL A 81 -17.87 14.38 14.32
C VAL A 81 -16.59 13.72 14.79
N GLU A 82 -16.58 12.39 14.90
CA GLU A 82 -15.37 11.66 15.27
C GLU A 82 -14.50 11.33 14.05
N ASN A 83 -15.07 11.22 12.85
CA ASN A 83 -14.36 10.77 11.64
C ASN A 83 -14.64 11.63 10.41
N VAL A 84 -13.57 12.24 9.89
CA VAL A 84 -13.61 13.13 8.73
C VAL A 84 -12.79 12.53 7.58
N LYS A 85 -13.39 12.49 6.40
CA LYS A 85 -12.72 12.10 5.15
C LYS A 85 -12.37 13.32 4.31
N ILE A 86 -11.11 13.50 4.00
CA ILE A 86 -10.62 14.53 3.08
C ILE A 86 -10.50 13.93 1.67
N LEU A 87 -11.05 14.64 0.68
CA LEU A 87 -10.86 14.35 -0.73
C LEU A 87 -9.99 15.45 -1.35
N THR A 88 -8.85 15.07 -1.92
CA THR A 88 -7.91 15.96 -2.60
C THR A 88 -7.38 15.25 -3.84
N ASP A 89 -7.01 15.98 -4.88
CA ASP A 89 -6.35 15.41 -6.07
C ASP A 89 -4.83 15.31 -5.91
N ASN A 90 -4.27 15.84 -4.82
CA ASN A 90 -2.85 15.75 -4.54
C ASN A 90 -2.50 14.47 -3.76
N THR A 91 -1.90 13.51 -4.48
CA THR A 91 -1.43 12.23 -3.88
C THR A 91 -0.38 12.41 -2.77
N THR A 92 0.41 13.49 -2.79
CA THR A 92 1.38 13.79 -1.73
C THR A 92 0.65 14.19 -0.45
N ALA A 93 -0.35 15.07 -0.54
CA ALA A 93 -1.17 15.45 0.60
C ALA A 93 -1.87 14.24 1.22
N VAL A 94 -2.44 13.34 0.39
CA VAL A 94 -3.02 12.07 0.85
C VAL A 94 -2.02 11.23 1.64
N SER A 95 -0.80 11.07 1.10
CA SER A 95 0.24 10.27 1.76
C SER A 95 0.66 10.87 3.09
N TYR A 96 0.86 12.19 3.17
CA TYR A 96 1.28 12.88 4.40
C TYR A 96 0.19 12.84 5.48
N ILE A 97 -1.07 13.03 5.11
CA ILE A 97 -2.18 12.95 6.07
C ILE A 97 -2.30 11.53 6.62
N ASN A 98 -2.42 10.52 5.75
CA ASN A 98 -2.62 9.13 6.18
C ASN A 98 -1.42 8.54 6.93
N SER A 99 -0.21 9.04 6.66
CA SER A 99 1.01 8.61 7.36
C SER A 99 1.36 9.46 8.58
N MET A 100 0.52 10.43 8.94
CA MET A 100 0.75 11.38 10.05
C MET A 100 2.06 12.17 9.94
N GLY A 101 2.45 12.49 8.71
CA GLY A 101 3.71 13.16 8.38
C GLY A 101 4.51 12.43 7.32
N GLY A 102 5.75 12.89 7.12
CA GLY A 102 6.65 12.32 6.13
C GLY A 102 8.10 12.77 6.34
N ILE A 103 9.02 12.04 5.73
CA ILE A 103 10.47 12.30 5.84
C ILE A 103 11.06 13.03 4.65
N LYS A 104 10.28 13.23 3.58
CA LYS A 104 10.80 13.71 2.29
C LYS A 104 10.87 15.25 2.19
N SER A 105 9.96 15.96 2.84
CA SER A 105 9.95 17.43 2.93
C SER A 105 9.64 17.83 4.37
N ILE A 106 10.52 18.66 4.93
CA ILE A 106 10.42 19.15 6.30
C ILE A 106 9.21 20.10 6.41
N GLU A 107 8.97 20.91 5.38
CA GLU A 107 7.88 21.88 5.28
C GLU A 107 6.53 21.18 5.24
N CYS A 108 6.37 20.18 4.37
CA CYS A 108 5.15 19.35 4.30
C CYS A 108 4.91 18.64 5.64
N ASN A 109 5.98 18.09 6.25
CA ASN A 109 5.86 17.42 7.54
C ASN A 109 5.44 18.38 8.65
N ARG A 110 5.95 19.62 8.64
CA ARG A 110 5.55 20.67 9.60
C ARG A 110 4.05 20.97 9.51
N ILE A 111 3.50 21.08 8.30
CA ILE A 111 2.06 21.34 8.10
C ILE A 111 1.23 20.11 8.48
N ALA A 112 1.64 18.91 8.06
CA ALA A 112 0.96 17.66 8.43
C ALA A 112 0.89 17.48 9.97
N ARG A 113 1.96 17.83 10.69
CA ARG A 113 1.96 17.83 12.16
C ARG A 113 0.96 18.84 12.74
N LYS A 114 0.88 20.05 12.18
CA LYS A 114 -0.11 21.05 12.61
C LYS A 114 -1.54 20.54 12.45
N ILE A 115 -1.84 19.88 11.33
CA ILE A 115 -3.14 19.24 11.08
C ILE A 115 -3.44 18.21 12.17
N TRP A 116 -2.53 17.27 12.41
CA TRP A 116 -2.77 16.19 13.38
C TRP A 116 -2.84 16.67 14.82
N ILE A 117 -2.05 17.68 15.23
CA ILE A 117 -2.17 18.29 16.55
C ILE A 117 -3.57 18.90 16.73
N TRP A 118 -4.03 19.68 15.75
CA TRP A 118 -5.36 20.26 15.78
C TRP A 118 -6.46 19.18 15.83
N CYS A 119 -6.34 18.11 15.05
CA CYS A 119 -7.28 16.99 15.09
C CYS A 119 -7.30 16.28 16.46
N ILE A 120 -6.15 16.12 17.12
CA ILE A 120 -6.06 15.53 18.46
C ILE A 120 -6.78 16.42 19.49
N GLU A 121 -6.60 17.73 19.42
CA GLU A 121 -7.27 18.69 20.31
C GLU A 121 -8.80 18.64 20.17
N HIS A 122 -9.31 18.39 18.96
CA HIS A 122 -10.75 18.35 18.66
C HIS A 122 -11.31 16.91 18.64
N GLN A 123 -10.51 15.90 19.02
CA GLN A 123 -10.90 14.48 19.00
C GLN A 123 -11.37 13.96 17.63
N ILE A 124 -10.88 14.57 16.55
CA ILE A 124 -11.22 14.21 15.17
C ILE A 124 -10.18 13.21 14.62
N TRP A 125 -10.68 12.17 13.95
CA TRP A 125 -9.85 11.29 13.14
C TRP A 125 -9.94 11.65 11.67
N LEU A 126 -8.78 11.85 11.05
CA LEU A 126 -8.67 12.26 9.66
C LEU A 126 -8.24 11.10 8.75
N ILE A 127 -8.91 10.95 7.61
CA ILE A 127 -8.49 10.03 6.54
C ILE A 127 -8.53 10.81 5.22
N ALA A 128 -7.45 10.76 4.44
CA ALA A 128 -7.41 11.36 3.11
C ALA A 128 -7.59 10.31 2.01
N THR A 129 -8.28 10.65 0.94
CA THR A 129 -8.45 9.81 -0.26
C THR A 129 -8.26 10.65 -1.51
N HIS A 130 -7.55 10.10 -2.48
CA HIS A 130 -7.33 10.78 -3.75
C HIS A 130 -8.61 10.80 -4.60
N ILE A 131 -8.95 11.95 -5.16
CA ILE A 131 -9.96 12.09 -6.22
C ILE A 131 -9.32 12.68 -7.49
N PRO A 132 -9.64 12.21 -8.70
CA PRO A 132 -9.14 12.84 -9.92
C PRO A 132 -9.51 14.32 -9.98
N GLY A 133 -8.57 15.21 -10.33
CA GLY A 133 -8.83 16.66 -10.39
C GLY A 133 -10.01 17.07 -11.28
N LYS A 134 -10.29 16.31 -12.35
CA LYS A 134 -11.49 16.49 -13.20
C LYS A 134 -12.82 16.36 -12.43
N LEU A 135 -12.81 15.68 -11.29
CA LEU A 135 -13.96 15.49 -10.41
C LEU A 135 -13.93 16.44 -9.19
N ASN A 136 -12.82 17.15 -8.95
CA ASN A 136 -12.65 18.10 -7.83
C ASN A 136 -13.06 19.54 -8.20
N THR A 137 -14.01 19.70 -9.13
CA THR A 137 -14.33 21.00 -9.75
C THR A 137 -14.85 22.05 -8.78
N LYS A 138 -15.56 21.62 -7.72
CA LYS A 138 -16.16 22.55 -6.75
C LYS A 138 -15.09 23.21 -5.87
N ALA A 139 -14.15 22.42 -5.33
CA ALA A 139 -13.07 22.97 -4.52
C ALA A 139 -12.06 23.75 -5.38
N ASP A 140 -11.78 23.27 -6.60
CA ASP A 140 -10.94 23.97 -7.59
C ASP A 140 -11.50 25.35 -7.98
N TYR A 141 -12.82 25.46 -8.12
CA TYR A 141 -13.46 26.76 -8.34
C TYR A 141 -13.26 27.71 -7.14
N GLN A 142 -13.44 27.21 -5.91
CA GLN A 142 -13.27 28.02 -4.70
C GLN A 142 -11.80 28.41 -4.44
N SER A 143 -10.84 27.63 -4.94
CA SER A 143 -9.41 27.96 -4.82
C SER A 143 -8.96 29.06 -5.79
N ARG A 144 -9.83 29.48 -6.73
CA ARG A 144 -9.49 30.45 -7.80
C ARG A 144 -10.46 31.63 -7.91
N ASN A 145 -11.71 31.49 -7.49
CA ASN A 145 -12.72 32.54 -7.63
C ASN A 145 -13.10 33.11 -6.26
N PHE A 146 -12.79 34.39 -6.05
CA PHE A 146 -13.01 35.09 -4.79
C PHE A 146 -14.08 36.17 -4.97
N ASN A 147 -14.99 36.30 -3.99
CA ASN A 147 -15.96 37.39 -3.98
C ASN A 147 -15.43 38.53 -3.13
N ASP A 148 -14.92 39.59 -3.76
CA ASP A 148 -14.33 40.75 -3.07
C ASP A 148 -15.37 41.69 -2.45
N GLN A 149 -16.66 41.42 -2.66
CA GLN A 149 -17.75 42.29 -2.19
C GLN A 149 -18.11 42.13 -0.71
N ILE A 150 -17.47 41.19 0.00
CA ILE A 150 -17.73 40.87 1.42
C ILE A 150 -16.64 41.39 2.38
N GLU A 151 -15.52 41.91 1.85
CA GLU A 151 -14.42 42.44 2.66
C GLU A 151 -14.43 43.97 2.60
N TRP A 152 -14.97 44.62 3.64
CA TRP A 152 -14.76 46.06 3.82
C TRP A 152 -13.34 46.26 4.35
N GLN A 153 -12.48 46.88 3.54
CA GLN A 153 -11.19 47.41 4.00
C GLN A 153 -11.28 48.94 4.05
N LEU A 154 -10.80 49.54 5.14
CA LEU A 154 -10.59 50.98 5.19
C LEU A 154 -9.61 51.36 4.06
N ASN A 155 -9.98 52.36 3.27
CA ASN A 155 -9.13 52.85 2.20
C ASN A 155 -7.76 53.24 2.79
N LYS A 156 -6.69 52.53 2.36
CA LYS A 156 -5.32 52.72 2.88
C LYS A 156 -4.88 54.18 2.84
N ASN A 157 -5.29 54.93 1.81
CA ASN A 157 -4.95 56.36 1.68
C ASN A 157 -5.66 57.24 2.72
N ASN A 158 -6.85 56.84 3.19
CA ASN A 158 -7.56 57.55 4.25
C ASN A 158 -6.99 57.19 5.63
N PHE A 159 -6.60 55.93 5.84
CA PHE A 159 -5.98 55.48 7.09
C PHE A 159 -4.62 56.15 7.31
N GLU A 160 -3.76 56.21 6.28
CA GLU A 160 -2.47 56.91 6.37
C GLU A 160 -2.60 58.43 6.53
N LYS A 161 -3.69 59.04 6.03
CA LYS A 161 -3.99 60.46 6.25
C LYS A 161 -4.41 60.73 7.70
N HIS A 162 -5.22 59.87 8.31
CA HIS A 162 -5.67 60.02 9.70
C HIS A 162 -4.56 59.73 10.72
N ASP A 163 -3.68 58.76 10.47
CA ASP A 163 -2.58 58.44 11.38
C ASP A 163 -1.54 59.58 11.47
N ARG A 164 -1.35 60.34 10.38
CA ARG A 164 -0.53 61.58 10.39
C ARG A 164 -1.21 62.77 11.08
N THR A 165 -2.52 62.75 11.29
CA THR A 165 -3.25 63.82 11.98
C THR A 165 -3.44 63.55 13.48
N LEU A 166 -3.50 62.28 13.89
CA LEU A 166 -3.67 61.88 15.29
C LEU A 166 -2.41 62.07 16.16
N CYS A 167 -1.22 62.17 15.56
CA CYS A 167 0.03 62.47 16.29
C CYS A 167 0.25 63.96 16.61
N LYS A 168 -0.73 64.85 16.42
CA LYS A 168 -0.57 66.31 16.68
C LYS A 168 -1.50 66.93 17.73
N GLU A 169 -2.42 66.19 18.36
CA GLU A 169 -3.38 66.80 19.31
C GLU A 169 -3.50 66.16 20.70
N ASP A 170 -2.58 65.28 21.11
CA ASP A 170 -2.56 64.76 22.49
C ASP A 170 -1.65 65.55 23.46
N TYR A 171 -1.74 66.88 23.41
CA TYR A 171 -1.48 67.72 24.58
C TYR A 171 -2.79 68.39 25.01
N LYS A 172 -3.40 67.81 26.05
CA LYS A 172 -4.52 68.31 26.87
C LYS A 172 -5.92 67.89 26.37
N ARG A 173 -6.49 66.84 26.97
CA ARG A 173 -7.58 66.97 27.97
C ARG A 173 -8.11 65.61 28.45
N GLN A 174 -8.47 65.61 29.73
CA GLN A 174 -9.07 64.53 30.50
C GLN A 174 -10.51 64.20 30.05
N GLY A 175 -10.95 62.96 30.29
CA GLY A 175 -12.25 62.72 30.91
C GLY A 175 -13.26 61.80 30.21
N ARG A 176 -13.46 60.63 30.85
CA ARG A 176 -14.72 59.88 31.08
C ARG A 176 -15.47 59.19 29.91
N ARG A 177 -15.76 57.91 30.20
CA ARG A 177 -16.61 56.90 29.52
C ARG A 177 -18.02 57.37 29.13
N ALA A 178 -18.54 56.82 28.03
CA ALA A 178 -19.96 56.42 27.90
C ALA A 178 -20.14 55.31 26.83
N VAL A 179 -21.13 54.45 27.05
CA VAL A 179 -21.50 53.20 26.35
C VAL A 179 -22.79 53.42 25.56
N CYS A 180 -22.92 52.86 24.34
CA CYS A 180 -24.17 52.29 23.75
C CYS A 180 -23.81 51.70 22.36
N GLY A 181 -24.12 50.44 21.99
CA GLY A 181 -25.45 49.86 21.69
C GLY A 181 -25.84 50.24 20.24
N THR A 182 -26.22 49.39 19.27
CA THR A 182 -27.26 48.32 19.19
C THR A 182 -27.31 47.87 17.69
N THR A 183 -27.45 46.60 17.26
CA THR A 183 -28.61 45.67 17.09
C THR A 183 -28.77 45.20 15.64
N LEU A 184 -29.09 43.91 15.46
CA LEU A 184 -29.33 43.16 14.22
C LEU A 184 -30.78 43.28 13.67
N ALA A 185 -30.97 42.97 12.39
CA ALA A 185 -32.22 42.38 11.87
C ALA A 185 -32.01 41.51 10.60
N ASN A 186 -32.84 40.46 10.50
CA ASN A 186 -32.94 39.34 9.54
C ASN A 186 -33.17 39.72 8.05
N PRO A 187 -33.07 38.73 7.13
CA PRO A 187 -34.28 38.34 6.40
C PRO A 187 -34.42 36.85 5.99
N THR A 188 -35.68 36.44 5.84
CA THR A 188 -36.17 35.18 5.28
C THR A 188 -36.54 35.36 3.79
N MET A 189 -36.48 34.29 2.98
CA MET A 189 -37.45 33.85 1.93
C MET A 189 -36.83 33.31 0.64
N VAL A 190 -37.46 32.24 0.13
CA VAL A 190 -37.08 31.32 -0.97
C VAL A 190 -37.85 31.64 -2.26
N CYS A 191 -37.40 31.18 -3.44
CA CYS A 191 -38.31 30.75 -4.52
C CYS A 191 -37.71 29.62 -5.39
N SER A 192 -38.60 28.87 -6.04
CA SER A 192 -38.48 27.52 -6.60
C SER A 192 -38.52 27.53 -8.14
N SER A 193 -37.95 26.51 -8.79
CA SER A 193 -38.47 26.00 -10.08
C SER A 193 -38.02 24.57 -10.38
N ASN A 194 -38.99 23.77 -10.83
CA ASN A 194 -38.89 22.37 -11.26
C ASN A 194 -38.25 22.22 -12.64
N GLU A 195 -37.55 21.10 -12.87
CA GLU A 195 -37.58 20.41 -14.17
C GLU A 195 -37.20 18.94 -14.03
N THR A 196 -38.07 18.07 -14.55
CA THR A 196 -37.98 16.62 -14.52
C THR A 196 -37.46 16.14 -15.88
N VAL A 197 -36.33 15.43 -15.93
CA VAL A 197 -35.99 14.60 -17.11
C VAL A 197 -35.47 13.24 -16.68
N ASN A 198 -36.24 12.24 -17.10
CA ASN A 198 -36.07 10.80 -17.00
C ASN A 198 -34.72 10.31 -17.56
N LYS A 199 -34.00 9.44 -16.84
CA LYS A 199 -33.00 8.54 -17.44
C LYS A 199 -33.10 7.12 -16.89
N GLN A 200 -33.51 6.23 -17.79
CA GLN A 200 -33.57 4.78 -17.65
C GLN A 200 -32.20 4.20 -17.31
N SER A 201 -32.18 3.27 -16.36
CA SER A 201 -31.02 2.50 -15.96
C SER A 201 -30.85 1.29 -16.88
N ILE A 202 -29.74 1.21 -17.62
CA ILE A 202 -29.33 -0.02 -18.32
C ILE A 202 -28.24 -0.69 -17.47
N CYS A 203 -28.61 -1.81 -16.88
CA CYS A 203 -27.75 -2.67 -16.08
C CYS A 203 -26.99 -3.64 -17.01
N TYR A 204 -25.66 -3.52 -17.09
CA TYR A 204 -24.82 -4.57 -17.65
C TYR A 204 -24.31 -5.48 -16.52
N GLN A 205 -25.03 -6.59 -16.29
CA GLN A 205 -24.54 -7.73 -15.52
C GLN A 205 -23.71 -8.63 -16.44
N SER A 206 -22.38 -8.63 -16.30
CA SER A 206 -21.55 -9.71 -16.84
C SER A 206 -21.26 -10.73 -15.73
N LYS A 207 -21.99 -11.85 -15.78
CA LYS A 207 -21.72 -13.07 -15.01
C LYS A 207 -20.32 -13.59 -15.33
N GLN A 208 -19.40 -13.55 -14.36
CA GLN A 208 -18.16 -14.33 -14.43
C GLN A 208 -18.49 -15.80 -14.16
N LYS A 209 -18.54 -16.61 -15.23
CA LYS A 209 -18.41 -18.07 -15.11
C LYS A 209 -16.92 -18.40 -15.00
N ALA A 210 -16.54 -19.01 -13.87
CA ALA A 210 -15.28 -19.72 -13.75
C ALA A 210 -15.28 -20.89 -14.75
N ILE A 211 -14.25 -20.95 -15.60
CA ILE A 211 -13.95 -22.14 -16.41
C ILE A 211 -12.56 -22.59 -15.98
N ASP A 212 -12.54 -23.69 -15.21
CA ASP A 212 -11.38 -24.58 -15.10
C ASP A 212 -11.13 -25.17 -16.48
N SER A 213 -9.93 -24.95 -17.04
CA SER A 213 -9.49 -25.66 -18.24
C SER A 213 -8.14 -26.31 -17.99
N THR A 214 -8.21 -27.50 -17.39
CA THR A 214 -7.23 -28.56 -17.56
C THR A 214 -7.23 -28.95 -19.04
N ILE A 215 -6.22 -28.56 -19.80
CA ILE A 215 -6.09 -28.98 -21.20
C ILE A 215 -5.50 -30.38 -21.21
N GLN A 216 -6.38 -31.38 -21.36
CA GLN A 216 -6.04 -32.70 -21.89
C GLN A 216 -5.62 -32.55 -23.36
N GLY A 217 -4.59 -33.29 -23.73
CA GLY A 217 -3.92 -33.17 -25.03
C GLY A 217 -4.76 -33.69 -26.19
N HIS A 218 -4.53 -33.07 -27.35
CA HIS A 218 -4.64 -33.76 -28.63
C HIS A 218 -3.34 -33.56 -29.41
N SER A 219 -2.78 -34.69 -29.79
CA SER A 219 -1.57 -34.86 -30.58
C SER A 219 -1.80 -34.44 -32.03
N SER A 220 -0.98 -33.52 -32.54
CA SER A 220 -0.62 -33.46 -33.95
C SER A 220 0.91 -33.45 -34.03
N SER A 221 1.44 -34.59 -34.45
CA SER A 221 2.85 -34.89 -34.70
C SER A 221 3.48 -33.89 -35.66
N PHE A 222 4.52 -33.17 -35.22
CA PHE A 222 5.70 -32.67 -35.98
C PHE A 222 6.34 -31.49 -35.23
N ARG A 223 7.08 -31.74 -34.15
CA ARG A 223 8.12 -30.81 -33.66
C ARG A 223 9.27 -31.65 -33.09
N LYS A 224 10.42 -31.65 -33.75
CA LYS A 224 11.69 -32.03 -33.10
C LYS A 224 11.84 -31.11 -31.89
N ASP A 225 12.01 -31.69 -30.71
CA ASP A 225 12.20 -30.97 -29.46
C ASP A 225 13.46 -30.09 -29.54
N ILE A 226 13.29 -28.82 -29.91
CA ILE A 226 14.31 -27.81 -29.63
C ILE A 226 14.11 -27.45 -28.15
N GLU A 227 14.90 -28.07 -27.29
CA GLU A 227 14.83 -27.85 -25.84
C GLU A 227 15.41 -26.48 -25.48
N PHE A 228 14.61 -25.43 -25.61
CA PHE A 228 15.00 -24.10 -25.17
C PHE A 228 14.97 -24.00 -23.64
N ASP A 229 16.11 -24.12 -22.96
CA ASP A 229 16.13 -24.07 -21.49
C ASP A 229 16.09 -22.62 -20.89
N GLY A 230 16.06 -21.59 -21.74
CA GLY A 230 15.68 -20.21 -21.43
C GLY A 230 16.72 -19.42 -20.63
N MET A 231 17.04 -19.89 -19.42
CA MET A 231 18.15 -19.32 -18.61
C MET A 231 19.51 -19.84 -19.10
N SER A 232 19.58 -21.06 -19.63
CA SER A 232 20.77 -21.57 -20.31
C SER A 232 21.13 -20.70 -21.52
N ASP A 233 20.14 -20.19 -22.25
CA ASP A 233 20.36 -19.34 -23.42
C ASP A 233 20.99 -17.99 -23.03
N ILE A 234 20.62 -17.44 -21.87
CA ILE A 234 21.32 -16.27 -21.30
C ILE A 234 22.79 -16.61 -21.02
N ARG A 235 23.05 -17.77 -20.40
CA ARG A 235 24.41 -18.22 -20.09
C ARG A 235 25.23 -18.42 -21.37
N ASN A 236 24.68 -19.11 -22.37
CA ASN A 236 25.32 -19.34 -23.65
C ASN A 236 25.66 -18.02 -24.36
N ARG A 237 24.76 -17.03 -24.28
CA ARG A 237 25.01 -15.70 -24.85
C ARG A 237 26.15 -14.96 -24.16
N LEU A 238 26.29 -15.09 -22.83
CA LEU A 238 27.43 -14.53 -22.10
C LEU A 238 28.74 -15.19 -22.54
N GLN A 239 28.75 -16.51 -22.66
CA GLN A 239 29.91 -17.28 -23.10
C GLN A 239 30.32 -16.94 -24.55
N ASN A 240 29.34 -16.78 -25.44
CA ASN A 240 29.58 -16.35 -26.82
C ASN A 240 30.16 -14.94 -26.92
N ARG A 241 30.04 -14.11 -25.87
CA ARG A 241 30.69 -12.80 -25.76
C ARG A 241 32.10 -12.88 -25.15
N GLY A 242 32.65 -14.09 -25.00
CA GLY A 242 33.97 -14.32 -24.40
C GLY A 242 33.99 -14.29 -22.87
N ILE A 243 32.83 -14.28 -22.20
CA ILE A 243 32.78 -14.31 -20.73
C ILE A 243 33.02 -15.74 -20.25
N SER A 244 34.00 -15.91 -19.35
CA SER A 244 34.33 -17.23 -18.80
C SER A 244 33.14 -17.91 -18.12
N GLU A 245 33.17 -19.25 -18.04
CA GLU A 245 32.11 -20.02 -17.38
C GLU A 245 31.95 -19.67 -15.89
N LYS A 246 33.08 -19.46 -15.19
CA LYS A 246 33.09 -19.05 -13.78
C LYS A 246 32.40 -17.70 -13.61
N THR A 247 32.75 -16.71 -14.44
CA THR A 247 32.13 -15.38 -14.41
C THR A 247 30.64 -15.44 -14.78
N SER A 248 30.29 -16.22 -15.80
CA SER A 248 28.90 -16.44 -16.22
C SER A 248 28.06 -17.04 -15.09
N THR A 249 28.61 -18.00 -14.34
CA THR A 249 27.94 -18.59 -13.17
C THR A 249 27.65 -17.55 -12.09
N ILE A 250 28.61 -16.65 -11.81
CA ILE A 250 28.43 -15.55 -10.85
C ILE A 250 27.35 -14.57 -11.34
N ILE A 251 27.36 -14.19 -12.62
CA ILE A 251 26.34 -13.31 -13.20
C ILE A 251 24.96 -13.95 -13.09
N MET A 252 24.85 -15.24 -13.40
CA MET A 252 23.58 -15.97 -13.32
C MET A 252 23.05 -16.09 -11.88
N ALA A 253 23.92 -16.01 -10.86
CA ALA A 253 23.54 -15.98 -9.45
C ALA A 253 22.89 -14.64 -9.02
N SER A 254 22.95 -13.60 -9.85
CA SER A 254 22.27 -12.32 -9.59
C SER A 254 20.74 -12.45 -9.53
N TRP A 255 20.17 -13.46 -10.21
CA TRP A 255 18.75 -13.80 -10.13
C TRP A 255 18.51 -14.95 -9.16
N ARG A 256 17.61 -14.73 -8.18
CA ARG A 256 17.15 -15.80 -7.28
C ARG A 256 16.40 -16.87 -8.07
N SER A 257 16.37 -18.10 -7.56
CA SER A 257 15.72 -19.25 -8.20
C SER A 257 14.27 -19.00 -8.62
N GLY A 258 13.49 -18.26 -7.81
CA GLY A 258 12.12 -17.84 -8.18
C GLY A 258 12.07 -16.94 -9.42
N THR A 259 12.96 -15.96 -9.51
CA THR A 259 13.07 -15.06 -10.67
C THR A 259 13.56 -15.81 -11.90
N GLN A 260 14.56 -16.70 -11.75
CA GLN A 260 15.04 -17.53 -12.85
C GLN A 260 13.92 -18.40 -13.46
N LYS A 261 13.10 -19.04 -12.61
CA LYS A 261 11.93 -19.80 -13.06
C LYS A 261 10.92 -18.93 -13.81
N GLN A 262 10.63 -17.74 -13.26
CA GLN A 262 9.69 -16.81 -13.88
C GLN A 262 10.21 -16.31 -15.24
N TYR A 263 11.49 -15.96 -15.34
CA TYR A 263 12.10 -15.50 -16.58
C TYR A 263 12.16 -16.61 -17.62
N LYS A 264 12.57 -17.82 -17.22
CA LYS A 264 12.55 -19.02 -18.07
C LYS A 264 11.19 -19.20 -18.75
N THR A 265 10.08 -19.05 -18.01
CA THR A 265 8.73 -19.17 -18.59
C THR A 265 8.48 -18.18 -19.72
N TYR A 266 8.83 -16.90 -19.53
CA TYR A 266 8.56 -15.88 -20.54
C TYR A 266 9.55 -15.93 -21.71
N ILE A 267 10.81 -16.28 -21.47
CA ILE A 267 11.80 -16.48 -22.53
C ILE A 267 11.40 -17.67 -23.42
N LYS A 268 10.94 -18.77 -22.82
CA LYS A 268 10.37 -19.90 -23.59
C LYS A 268 9.18 -19.48 -24.45
N LYS A 269 8.23 -18.74 -23.87
CA LYS A 269 7.06 -18.22 -24.62
C LYS A 269 7.48 -17.33 -25.79
N TRP A 270 8.50 -16.49 -25.58
CA TRP A 270 9.06 -15.65 -26.63
C TRP A 270 9.66 -16.47 -27.77
N PHE A 271 10.45 -17.50 -27.47
CA PHE A 271 11.01 -18.34 -28.53
C PHE A 271 9.96 -19.09 -29.33
N ILE A 272 8.94 -19.64 -28.66
CA ILE A 272 7.81 -20.28 -29.35
C ILE A 272 7.13 -19.28 -30.29
N PHE A 273 6.90 -18.06 -29.81
CA PHE A 273 6.30 -16.98 -30.60
C PHE A 273 7.14 -16.58 -31.83
N CYS A 274 8.47 -16.45 -31.68
CA CYS A 274 9.36 -16.15 -32.81
C CYS A 274 9.40 -17.30 -33.82
N LEU A 275 9.45 -18.55 -33.35
CA LEU A 275 9.48 -19.74 -34.22
C LEU A 275 8.22 -19.84 -35.08
N GLU A 276 7.06 -19.57 -34.50
CA GLU A 276 5.78 -19.62 -35.22
C GLU A 276 5.68 -18.55 -36.32
N ARG A 277 6.43 -17.46 -36.17
CA ARG A 277 6.49 -16.36 -37.16
C ARG A 277 7.69 -16.43 -38.10
N LYS A 278 8.54 -17.45 -37.94
CA LYS A 278 9.81 -17.61 -38.69
C LYS A 278 10.76 -16.41 -38.55
N GLU A 279 10.71 -15.73 -37.41
CA GLU A 279 11.54 -14.57 -37.11
C GLU A 279 12.80 -14.96 -36.33
N ASP A 280 13.90 -14.21 -36.51
CA ASP A 280 15.14 -14.44 -35.76
C ASP A 280 14.94 -14.05 -34.29
N LYS A 281 15.15 -15.00 -33.38
CA LYS A 281 15.04 -14.82 -31.92
C LYS A 281 16.10 -13.89 -31.30
N PHE A 282 17.19 -13.60 -32.00
CA PHE A 282 18.32 -12.79 -31.52
C PHE A 282 18.42 -11.41 -32.19
N HIS A 283 17.97 -11.29 -33.44
CA HIS A 283 17.86 -10.03 -34.19
C HIS A 283 16.39 -9.68 -34.34
N THR A 284 15.87 -8.93 -33.38
CA THR A 284 14.44 -8.56 -33.37
C THR A 284 14.26 -7.08 -33.47
N SER A 285 13.11 -6.68 -34.01
CA SER A 285 12.64 -5.31 -34.03
C SER A 285 11.81 -5.02 -32.77
N VAL A 286 11.61 -3.73 -32.47
CA VAL A 286 10.79 -3.35 -31.31
C VAL A 286 9.31 -3.73 -31.54
N GLU A 287 8.88 -3.71 -32.79
CA GLU A 287 7.54 -4.08 -33.26
C GLU A 287 7.23 -5.52 -32.85
N LEU A 288 8.14 -6.47 -33.12
CA LEU A 288 7.91 -7.88 -32.79
C LEU A 288 7.79 -8.11 -31.28
N VAL A 289 8.54 -7.38 -30.46
CA VAL A 289 8.39 -7.43 -28.99
C VAL A 289 7.05 -6.84 -28.55
N LEU A 290 6.61 -5.74 -29.15
CA LEU A 290 5.30 -5.15 -28.85
C LEU A 290 4.17 -6.10 -29.26
N GLU A 291 4.28 -6.77 -30.40
CA GLU A 291 3.32 -7.79 -30.83
C GLU A 291 3.30 -8.99 -29.89
N PHE A 292 4.45 -9.44 -29.39
CA PHE A 292 4.50 -10.50 -28.37
C PHE A 292 3.82 -10.08 -27.07
N LEU A 293 4.09 -8.87 -26.59
CA LEU A 293 3.44 -8.36 -25.38
C LEU A 293 1.93 -8.15 -25.60
N THR A 294 1.51 -7.81 -26.82
CA THR A 294 0.11 -7.71 -27.23
C THR A 294 -0.55 -9.08 -27.22
N TYR A 295 0.08 -10.11 -27.81
CA TYR A 295 -0.39 -11.49 -27.74
C TYR A 295 -0.59 -11.95 -26.28
N LEU A 296 0.39 -11.69 -25.40
CA LEU A 296 0.25 -12.02 -23.98
C LEU A 296 -0.90 -11.26 -23.31
N PHE A 297 -1.14 -10.00 -23.68
CA PHE A 297 -2.24 -9.20 -23.17
C PHE A 297 -3.61 -9.75 -23.65
N GLU A 298 -3.72 -10.16 -24.90
CA GLU A 298 -4.90 -10.79 -25.48
C GLU A 298 -5.20 -12.14 -24.83
N CYS A 299 -4.19 -12.92 -24.48
CA CYS A 299 -4.32 -14.11 -23.64
C CYS A 299 -4.79 -13.82 -22.19
N GLY A 300 -5.12 -12.59 -21.84
CA GLY A 300 -5.68 -12.22 -20.55
C GLY A 300 -4.65 -12.04 -19.42
N LEU A 301 -3.34 -11.98 -19.74
CA LEU A 301 -2.34 -11.79 -18.68
C LEU A 301 -2.47 -10.42 -18.01
N SER A 302 -2.20 -10.40 -16.70
CA SER A 302 -2.23 -9.18 -15.89
C SER A 302 -1.03 -8.27 -16.18
N TYR A 303 -1.14 -7.00 -15.79
CA TYR A 303 -0.05 -6.03 -15.88
C TYR A 303 1.26 -6.54 -15.25
N SER A 304 1.18 -7.18 -14.07
CA SER A 304 2.37 -7.68 -13.37
C SER A 304 3.04 -8.84 -14.13
N ALA A 305 2.25 -9.70 -14.79
CA ALA A 305 2.74 -10.77 -15.64
C ALA A 305 3.44 -10.22 -16.89
N LEU A 306 2.82 -9.26 -17.58
CA LEU A 306 3.40 -8.58 -18.74
C LEU A 306 4.69 -7.82 -18.39
N ASN A 307 4.71 -7.12 -17.26
CA ASN A 307 5.91 -6.45 -16.77
C ASN A 307 7.04 -7.44 -16.41
N SER A 308 6.69 -8.66 -16.00
CA SER A 308 7.65 -9.75 -15.77
C SER A 308 8.20 -10.28 -17.09
N ALA A 309 7.37 -10.42 -18.11
CA ALA A 309 7.80 -10.77 -19.47
C ALA A 309 8.78 -9.73 -20.03
N ARG A 310 8.43 -8.44 -19.95
CA ARG A 310 9.33 -7.32 -20.32
C ARG A 310 10.69 -7.44 -19.64
N SER A 311 10.69 -7.66 -18.33
CA SER A 311 11.92 -7.76 -17.55
C SER A 311 12.76 -8.98 -17.94
N ALA A 312 12.10 -10.11 -18.24
CA ALA A 312 12.77 -11.33 -18.71
C ALA A 312 13.45 -11.12 -20.07
N LEU A 313 12.77 -10.49 -21.03
CA LEU A 313 13.34 -10.15 -22.35
C LEU A 313 14.52 -9.17 -22.24
N SER A 314 14.42 -8.19 -21.35
CA SER A 314 15.52 -7.28 -21.07
C SER A 314 16.73 -8.01 -20.45
N ALA A 315 16.49 -8.98 -19.57
CA ALA A 315 17.55 -9.79 -18.96
C ALA A 315 18.17 -10.80 -19.93
N PHE A 316 17.38 -11.28 -20.90
CA PHE A 316 17.87 -12.07 -22.03
C PHE A 316 18.85 -11.28 -22.92
N GLY A 317 18.85 -9.95 -22.79
CA GLY A 317 19.77 -9.06 -23.49
C GLY A 317 19.26 -8.61 -24.85
N LEU A 318 17.95 -8.64 -25.09
CA LEU A 318 17.37 -7.96 -26.25
C LEU A 318 17.55 -6.45 -26.09
N THR A 319 17.99 -5.82 -27.17
CA THR A 319 18.27 -4.39 -27.26
C THR A 319 17.81 -3.88 -28.61
N PHE A 320 17.22 -2.69 -28.64
CA PHE A 320 16.86 -1.95 -29.86
C PHE A 320 17.53 -0.58 -29.79
N ASP A 321 18.23 -0.17 -30.84
CA ASP A 321 19.02 1.06 -30.85
C ASP A 321 19.97 1.18 -29.64
N ASN A 322 20.60 0.07 -29.25
CA ASN A 322 21.43 -0.07 -28.04
C ASN A 322 20.70 0.16 -26.71
N VAL A 323 19.37 0.28 -26.71
CA VAL A 323 18.53 0.40 -25.52
C VAL A 323 17.92 -0.96 -25.15
N PRO A 324 18.10 -1.46 -23.92
CA PRO A 324 17.46 -2.69 -23.48
C PRO A 324 15.93 -2.60 -23.56
N VAL A 325 15.25 -3.70 -23.91
CA VAL A 325 13.77 -3.78 -24.01
C VAL A 325 13.08 -3.15 -22.80
N GLY A 326 13.60 -3.41 -21.60
CA GLY A 326 13.01 -2.91 -20.38
C GLY A 326 13.01 -1.39 -20.24
N LYS A 327 13.92 -0.69 -20.93
CA LYS A 327 14.08 0.76 -20.91
C LYS A 327 13.57 1.43 -22.19
N HIS A 328 13.14 0.66 -23.18
CA HIS A 328 12.72 1.21 -24.47
C HIS A 328 11.43 2.05 -24.34
N PRO A 329 11.39 3.29 -24.88
CA PRO A 329 10.25 4.21 -24.69
C PRO A 329 8.89 3.63 -25.12
N LEU A 330 8.83 2.95 -26.27
CA LEU A 330 7.59 2.33 -26.77
C LEU A 330 7.10 1.21 -25.86
N VAL A 331 8.00 0.39 -25.32
CA VAL A 331 7.66 -0.73 -24.42
C VAL A 331 7.13 -0.21 -23.08
N ILE A 332 7.73 0.89 -22.57
CA ILE A 332 7.23 1.58 -21.38
C ILE A 332 5.85 2.18 -21.64
N ARG A 333 5.65 2.82 -22.81
CA ARG A 333 4.36 3.39 -23.21
C ARG A 333 3.28 2.31 -23.37
N PHE A 334 3.64 1.15 -23.94
CA PHE A 334 2.77 -0.02 -24.04
C PHE A 334 2.28 -0.47 -22.66
N LEU A 335 3.19 -0.67 -21.69
CA LEU A 335 2.77 -1.05 -20.33
C LEU A 335 1.89 0.01 -19.66
N LYS A 336 2.15 1.30 -19.87
CA LYS A 336 1.23 2.36 -19.42
C LYS A 336 -0.16 2.21 -20.04
N GLY A 337 -0.24 1.88 -21.33
CA GLY A 337 -1.49 1.56 -22.03
C GLY A 337 -2.20 0.36 -21.42
N VAL A 338 -1.49 -0.74 -21.18
CA VAL A 338 -2.03 -1.93 -20.49
C VAL A 338 -2.64 -1.57 -19.14
N TYR A 339 -1.96 -0.74 -18.34
CA TYR A 339 -2.48 -0.28 -17.05
C TYR A 339 -3.75 0.55 -17.19
N HIS A 340 -3.84 1.45 -18.19
CA HIS A 340 -5.06 2.23 -18.42
C HIS A 340 -6.23 1.37 -18.92
N LEU A 341 -5.96 0.38 -19.78
CA LEU A 341 -6.99 -0.52 -20.32
C LEU A 341 -7.46 -1.55 -19.28
N ARG A 342 -6.57 -1.98 -18.39
CA ARG A 342 -6.84 -2.94 -17.32
C ARG A 342 -6.20 -2.45 -16.02
N PRO A 343 -6.78 -1.43 -15.37
CA PRO A 343 -6.25 -0.92 -14.12
C PRO A 343 -6.24 -2.04 -13.10
N THR A 344 -5.11 -2.22 -12.42
CA THR A 344 -5.04 -3.14 -11.30
C THR A 344 -5.93 -2.59 -10.21
N VAL A 345 -7.11 -3.18 -10.04
CA VAL A 345 -7.97 -2.90 -8.90
C VAL A 345 -7.19 -3.30 -7.66
N HIS A 346 -6.93 -2.33 -6.78
CA HIS A 346 -6.48 -2.67 -5.44
C HIS A 346 -7.63 -3.45 -4.83
N ASN A 347 -7.42 -4.72 -4.49
CA ASN A 347 -8.37 -5.42 -3.64
C ASN A 347 -8.53 -4.55 -2.40
N ASP A 348 -9.73 -4.01 -2.19
CA ASP A 348 -10.08 -3.35 -0.94
C ASP A 348 -9.65 -4.31 0.16
N VAL A 349 -8.73 -3.85 1.01
CA VAL A 349 -8.07 -4.69 2.01
C VAL A 349 -9.11 -5.00 3.07
N ASN A 350 -9.99 -5.95 2.78
CA ASN A 350 -10.77 -6.62 3.80
C ASN A 350 -9.72 -7.26 4.71
N ILE A 351 -9.85 -7.00 6.00
CA ILE A 351 -9.06 -7.64 7.04
C ILE A 351 -10.02 -8.61 7.72
N TRP A 352 -9.70 -9.89 7.74
CA TRP A 352 -10.50 -10.88 8.44
C TRP A 352 -10.23 -10.82 9.96
N ASP A 353 -11.23 -11.16 10.78
CA ASP A 353 -11.10 -11.17 12.24
C ASP A 353 -10.22 -12.34 12.73
N VAL A 354 -9.04 -12.00 13.25
CA VAL A 354 -8.07 -12.96 13.81
C VAL A 354 -8.66 -13.84 14.91
N SER A 355 -9.66 -13.33 15.63
CA SER A 355 -10.33 -14.02 16.74
C SER A 355 -10.97 -15.33 16.30
N ILE A 356 -11.45 -15.41 15.05
CA ILE A 356 -12.07 -16.61 14.47
C ILE A 356 -11.06 -17.76 14.45
N VAL A 357 -9.84 -17.50 13.94
CA VAL A 357 -8.77 -18.50 13.93
C VAL A 357 -8.28 -18.80 15.34
N LEU A 358 -8.11 -17.80 16.20
CA LEU A 358 -7.69 -18.03 17.58
C LEU A 358 -8.68 -18.94 18.34
N ARG A 359 -9.99 -18.83 18.06
CA ARG A 359 -11.01 -19.72 18.64
C ARG A 359 -10.82 -21.18 18.20
N LEU A 360 -10.54 -21.42 16.92
CA LEU A 360 -10.19 -22.76 16.43
C LEU A 360 -8.90 -23.27 17.09
N LEU A 361 -7.85 -22.45 17.15
CA LEU A 361 -6.58 -22.84 17.73
C LEU A 361 -6.71 -23.19 19.23
N ARG A 362 -7.59 -22.52 19.99
CA ARG A 362 -7.88 -22.88 21.39
C ARG A 362 -8.47 -24.28 21.53
N ARG A 363 -9.29 -24.74 20.57
CA ARG A 363 -9.90 -26.08 20.59
C ARG A 363 -8.88 -27.20 20.31
N LEU A 364 -7.77 -26.88 19.66
CA LEU A 364 -6.64 -27.80 19.44
C LEU A 364 -5.73 -27.89 20.68
N SER A 365 -6.33 -28.08 21.86
CA SER A 365 -5.65 -28.23 23.15
C SER A 365 -6.39 -29.26 24.00
N PRO A 366 -5.70 -30.03 24.85
CA PRO A 366 -4.25 -29.97 25.14
C PRO A 366 -3.38 -30.43 23.97
N VAL A 367 -2.17 -29.87 23.84
CA VAL A 367 -1.28 -30.12 22.68
C VAL A 367 -0.65 -31.51 22.68
N ALA A 368 -0.69 -32.21 23.81
CA ALA A 368 -0.22 -33.59 23.93
C ALA A 368 -1.12 -34.58 23.16
N ASP A 369 -2.43 -34.33 23.17
CA ASP A 369 -3.44 -35.32 22.71
C ASP A 369 -3.78 -35.18 21.22
N ILE A 370 -3.43 -34.05 20.60
CA ILE A 370 -3.74 -33.81 19.19
C ILE A 370 -2.80 -34.59 18.27
N SER A 371 -3.21 -34.80 17.01
CA SER A 371 -2.36 -35.45 16.01
C SER A 371 -1.09 -34.63 15.70
N VAL A 372 -0.01 -35.27 15.24
CA VAL A 372 1.20 -34.54 14.77
C VAL A 372 0.84 -33.55 13.66
N LYS A 373 -0.13 -33.91 12.80
CA LYS A 373 -0.68 -33.03 11.77
C LYS A 373 -1.27 -31.76 12.39
N ASP A 374 -2.22 -31.87 13.31
CA ASP A 374 -2.85 -30.70 13.93
C ASP A 374 -1.88 -29.89 14.79
N LEU A 375 -0.92 -30.55 15.45
CA LEU A 375 0.17 -29.89 16.17
C LEU A 375 1.04 -29.05 15.22
N THR A 376 1.41 -29.62 14.06
CA THR A 376 2.19 -28.92 13.02
C THR A 376 1.42 -27.72 12.47
N LEU A 377 0.15 -27.92 12.11
CA LEU A 377 -0.70 -26.86 11.59
C LEU A 377 -0.86 -25.74 12.63
N LYS A 378 -1.17 -26.08 13.88
CA LYS A 378 -1.28 -25.13 15.00
C LYS A 378 0.00 -24.33 15.20
N LEU A 379 1.16 -24.99 15.20
CA LEU A 379 2.47 -24.33 15.33
C LEU A 379 2.69 -23.33 14.20
N VAL A 380 2.51 -23.76 12.95
CA VAL A 380 2.73 -22.90 11.76
C VAL A 380 1.84 -21.66 11.80
N MET A 381 0.57 -21.81 12.16
CA MET A 381 -0.35 -20.67 12.25
C MET A 381 0.02 -19.73 13.40
N LEU A 382 0.40 -20.25 14.56
CA LEU A 382 0.82 -19.41 15.69
C LEU A 382 2.12 -18.65 15.38
N ILE A 383 3.08 -19.26 14.68
CA ILE A 383 4.29 -18.55 14.22
C ILE A 383 3.91 -17.43 13.25
N ALA A 384 3.00 -17.69 12.30
CA ALA A 384 2.53 -16.70 11.34
C ALA A 384 1.82 -15.52 12.04
N LEU A 385 0.96 -15.80 13.02
CA LEU A 385 0.22 -14.77 13.76
C LEU A 385 1.09 -13.95 14.72
N THR A 386 2.07 -14.57 15.39
CA THR A 386 2.85 -13.87 16.44
C THR A 386 3.99 -13.04 15.89
N ASN A 387 4.62 -13.48 14.80
CA ASN A 387 5.81 -12.80 14.24
C ASN A 387 5.52 -12.12 12.90
N ALA A 388 4.29 -12.22 12.36
CA ALA A 388 3.86 -11.63 11.09
C ALA A 388 4.86 -11.88 9.93
N THR A 389 5.50 -13.05 9.93
CA THR A 389 6.54 -13.37 8.97
C THR A 389 5.96 -14.01 7.71
N ARG A 390 6.62 -13.79 6.56
CA ARG A 390 6.24 -14.46 5.31
C ARG A 390 6.44 -15.97 5.46
N SER A 391 5.71 -16.77 4.69
CA SER A 391 5.87 -18.23 4.65
C SER A 391 7.32 -18.67 4.36
N GLN A 392 8.06 -17.87 3.57
CA GLN A 392 9.50 -18.08 3.34
C GLN A 392 10.33 -18.05 4.64
N SER A 393 10.02 -17.15 5.57
CA SER A 393 10.75 -17.04 6.83
C SER A 393 10.50 -18.26 7.71
N ILE A 394 9.24 -18.72 7.80
CA ILE A 394 8.87 -19.94 8.53
C ILE A 394 9.57 -21.17 7.92
N HIS A 395 9.63 -21.24 6.59
CA HIS A 395 10.31 -22.30 5.85
C HIS A 395 11.81 -22.40 6.14
N LEU A 396 12.46 -21.27 6.44
CA LEU A 396 13.91 -21.19 6.65
C LEU A 396 14.32 -21.28 8.12
N LEU A 397 13.39 -21.54 9.04
CA LEU A 397 13.72 -21.80 10.43
C LEU A 397 14.45 -23.14 10.54
N LYS A 398 15.66 -23.13 11.12
CA LYS A 398 16.53 -24.29 11.30
C LYS A 398 16.80 -24.52 12.78
N LEU A 399 16.98 -25.79 13.18
CA LEU A 399 17.28 -26.14 14.56
C LEU A 399 18.71 -25.75 14.96
N SER A 400 19.67 -25.88 14.04
CA SER A 400 21.06 -25.42 14.19
C SER A 400 21.17 -23.93 14.59
N ASN A 401 20.20 -23.12 14.14
CA ASN A 401 20.15 -21.68 14.39
C ASN A 401 19.13 -21.29 15.48
N MET A 402 18.64 -22.27 16.24
CA MET A 402 17.69 -22.07 17.33
C MET A 402 18.42 -21.94 18.68
N GLN A 403 18.09 -20.89 19.43
CA GLN A 403 18.53 -20.69 20.79
C GLN A 403 17.32 -20.77 21.72
N LYS A 404 17.30 -21.78 22.59
CA LYS A 404 16.25 -21.96 23.61
C LYS A 404 16.60 -21.15 24.85
N GLN A 405 15.67 -20.32 25.30
CA GLN A 405 15.74 -19.58 26.57
C GLN A 405 14.63 -20.06 27.51
N LYS A 406 14.59 -19.52 28.73
CA LYS A 406 13.60 -19.92 29.76
C LYS A 406 12.16 -19.64 29.31
N ASP A 407 11.94 -18.53 28.61
CA ASP A 407 10.62 -18.00 28.25
C ASP A 407 10.41 -17.84 26.74
N CYS A 408 11.41 -18.11 25.90
CA CYS A 408 11.30 -17.96 24.46
C CYS A 408 12.22 -18.89 23.66
N PHE A 409 11.93 -19.04 22.37
CA PHE A 409 12.86 -19.58 21.38
C PHE A 409 13.24 -18.47 20.40
N ARG A 410 14.54 -18.32 20.15
CA ARG A 410 15.09 -17.33 19.21
C ARG A 410 15.70 -18.05 18.01
N PHE A 411 15.37 -17.61 16.81
CA PHE A 411 15.90 -18.16 15.57
C PHE A 411 16.63 -17.08 14.78
N LYS A 412 17.85 -17.41 14.33
CA LYS A 412 18.61 -16.60 13.37
C LYS A 412 18.42 -17.17 11.97
N ILE A 413 18.12 -16.30 11.00
CA ILE A 413 17.98 -16.68 9.59
C ILE A 413 19.17 -16.14 8.81
N PHE A 414 20.13 -17.02 8.51
CA PHE A 414 21.30 -16.67 7.69
C PHE A 414 21.02 -16.80 6.19
N ASP A 415 20.03 -17.60 5.82
CA ASP A 415 19.58 -17.75 4.44
C ASP A 415 19.03 -16.42 3.88
N LEU A 416 19.18 -16.21 2.57
CA LEU A 416 18.73 -14.97 1.94
C LEU A 416 17.20 -14.94 1.77
N LEU A 417 16.55 -13.98 2.43
CA LEU A 417 15.14 -13.65 2.28
C LEU A 417 14.90 -12.74 1.06
N LYS A 418 13.63 -12.63 0.64
CA LYS A 418 13.23 -11.70 -0.45
C LYS A 418 13.70 -10.25 -0.21
N GLN A 419 13.79 -9.83 1.06
CA GLN A 419 14.21 -8.48 1.45
C GLN A 419 15.72 -8.37 1.79
N SER A 420 16.47 -9.47 1.75
CA SER A 420 17.91 -9.43 2.01
C SER A 420 18.65 -8.66 0.91
N ARG A 421 19.59 -7.83 1.34
CA ARG A 421 20.48 -7.02 0.51
C ARG A 421 21.84 -6.89 1.21
N PRO A 422 22.94 -6.56 0.48
CA PRO A 422 24.25 -6.39 1.10
C PRO A 422 24.19 -5.46 2.31
N GLY A 423 24.85 -5.85 3.40
CA GLY A 423 24.87 -5.11 4.68
C GLY A 423 23.59 -5.17 5.52
N TYR A 424 22.48 -5.74 5.02
CA TYR A 424 21.25 -5.87 5.79
C TYR A 424 21.24 -7.16 6.61
N LYS A 425 21.13 -7.02 7.93
CA LYS A 425 20.93 -8.16 8.84
C LYS A 425 19.47 -8.57 8.83
N ASN A 426 19.21 -9.84 8.53
CA ASN A 426 17.86 -10.38 8.59
C ASN A 426 17.32 -10.29 10.03
N PRO A 427 16.03 -9.97 10.22
CA PRO A 427 15.43 -9.95 11.54
C PRO A 427 15.40 -11.37 12.14
N GLU A 428 15.61 -11.44 13.45
CA GLU A 428 15.46 -12.68 14.21
C GLU A 428 13.98 -12.98 14.45
N VAL A 429 13.63 -14.27 14.47
CA VAL A 429 12.28 -14.73 14.84
C VAL A 429 12.28 -15.12 16.31
N ILE A 430 11.41 -14.50 17.10
CA ILE A 430 11.35 -14.71 18.55
C ILE A 430 9.97 -15.25 18.91
N LEU A 431 9.93 -16.51 19.35
CA LEU A 431 8.71 -17.21 19.76
C LEU A 431 8.63 -17.19 21.29
N LYS A 432 7.96 -16.17 21.83
CA LYS A 432 7.81 -15.96 23.27
C LYS A 432 6.72 -16.83 23.88
N SER A 433 6.89 -17.15 25.16
CA SER A 433 5.85 -17.74 25.98
C SER A 433 4.69 -16.76 26.13
N PHE A 434 3.49 -17.31 26.21
CA PHE A 434 2.26 -16.56 26.41
C PHE A 434 1.51 -17.13 27.63
N PRO A 435 1.87 -16.71 28.85
CA PRO A 435 1.22 -17.15 30.08
C PRO A 435 -0.30 -16.90 30.15
N PRO A 436 -0.86 -15.77 29.64
CA PRO A 436 -2.28 -15.46 29.78
C PRO A 436 -3.23 -16.51 29.16
N ASP A 437 -2.85 -17.16 28.07
CA ASP A 437 -3.60 -18.30 27.51
C ASP A 437 -2.62 -19.39 27.03
N ARG A 438 -2.36 -20.37 27.89
CA ARG A 438 -1.46 -21.49 27.61
C ARG A 438 -1.87 -22.27 26.35
N ARG A 439 -3.15 -22.26 25.96
CA ARG A 439 -3.65 -22.95 24.76
C ARG A 439 -3.16 -22.31 23.47
N LEU A 440 -2.82 -21.03 23.50
CA LEU A 440 -2.31 -20.25 22.37
C LEU A 440 -0.79 -19.99 22.46
N CYS A 441 -0.12 -20.53 23.48
CA CYS A 441 1.28 -20.28 23.71
C CYS A 441 2.17 -21.01 22.68
N VAL A 442 2.74 -20.24 21.74
CA VAL A 442 3.63 -20.75 20.69
C VAL A 442 4.86 -21.46 21.28
N TYR A 443 5.38 -21.00 22.41
CA TYR A 443 6.48 -21.66 23.11
C TYR A 443 6.13 -23.08 23.57
N LEU A 444 4.95 -23.27 24.18
CA LEU A 444 4.51 -24.60 24.65
C LEU A 444 4.21 -25.54 23.48
N VAL A 445 3.57 -25.01 22.43
CA VAL A 445 3.27 -25.77 21.20
C VAL A 445 4.57 -26.20 20.52
N LEU A 446 5.56 -25.30 20.41
CA LEU A 446 6.86 -25.62 19.84
C LEU A 446 7.63 -26.64 20.69
N LYS A 447 7.58 -26.51 22.02
CA LYS A 447 8.23 -27.47 22.93
C LYS A 447 7.67 -28.89 22.73
N GLU A 448 6.35 -29.03 22.63
CA GLU A 448 5.70 -30.33 22.38
C GLU A 448 6.00 -30.84 20.96
N TYR A 449 6.00 -29.95 19.96
CA TYR A 449 6.34 -30.31 18.59
C TYR A 449 7.78 -30.83 18.47
N LEU A 450 8.75 -30.18 19.10
CA LEU A 450 10.14 -30.65 19.12
C LEU A 450 10.22 -32.02 19.77
N LYS A 451 9.57 -32.23 20.92
CA LYS A 451 9.52 -33.53 21.60
C LYS A 451 9.00 -34.65 20.69
N ARG A 452 7.89 -34.42 19.99
CA ARG A 452 7.25 -35.43 19.13
C ARG A 452 7.91 -35.62 17.77
N THR A 453 8.77 -34.69 17.37
CA THR A 453 9.46 -34.76 16.08
C THR A 453 10.90 -35.26 16.18
N VAL A 454 11.44 -35.54 17.37
CA VAL A 454 12.81 -36.05 17.54
C VAL A 454 13.04 -37.31 16.70
N ASP A 455 12.19 -38.32 16.85
CA ASP A 455 12.43 -39.64 16.25
C ASP A 455 12.17 -39.66 14.74
N ILE A 456 11.21 -38.87 14.26
CA ILE A 456 10.82 -38.86 12.84
C ILE A 456 11.71 -37.95 11.97
N ARG A 457 12.51 -37.08 12.59
CA ARG A 457 13.31 -36.06 11.90
C ARG A 457 14.54 -36.63 11.22
N SER A 458 15.09 -37.72 11.73
CA SER A 458 16.33 -38.32 11.22
C SER A 458 17.41 -37.23 11.06
N GLU A 459 17.87 -36.90 9.86
CA GLU A 459 18.93 -35.91 9.58
C GLU A 459 18.44 -34.47 9.24
N GLU A 460 17.12 -34.20 9.30
CA GLU A 460 16.56 -32.93 8.80
C GLU A 460 16.70 -31.75 9.80
N ASP A 461 17.51 -30.75 9.45
CA ASP A 461 17.73 -29.53 10.25
C ASP A 461 16.56 -28.51 10.18
N SER A 462 15.70 -28.61 9.17
CA SER A 462 14.55 -27.70 8.99
C SER A 462 13.54 -27.85 10.12
N LEU A 463 13.18 -26.78 10.83
CA LEU A 463 12.23 -26.82 11.96
C LEU A 463 10.94 -27.54 11.58
N ILE A 464 10.31 -27.13 10.46
CA ILE A 464 9.02 -27.67 10.03
C ILE A 464 9.24 -28.85 9.06
N LEU A 465 8.68 -30.00 9.43
CA LEU A 465 8.71 -31.25 8.68
C LEU A 465 7.34 -31.61 8.10
N SER A 466 7.34 -32.45 7.06
CA SER A 466 6.12 -33.08 6.56
C SER A 466 5.55 -34.00 7.62
N TYR A 467 4.25 -33.86 7.92
CA TYR A 467 3.55 -34.84 8.77
C TYR A 467 3.22 -36.15 8.02
N ILE A 468 3.48 -36.22 6.71
CA ILE A 468 3.33 -37.42 5.86
C ILE A 468 4.72 -38.00 5.60
N LYS A 469 4.86 -39.33 5.65
CA LYS A 469 6.09 -40.03 5.26
C LYS A 469 6.40 -39.81 3.77
N PRO A 470 7.68 -39.63 3.37
CA PRO A 470 8.85 -39.48 4.24
C PRO A 470 8.86 -38.08 4.89
N HIS A 471 9.14 -38.01 6.20
CA HIS A 471 9.06 -36.81 7.05
C HIS A 471 10.15 -35.75 6.76
N LYS A 472 10.30 -35.37 5.49
CA LYS A 472 11.31 -34.43 5.00
C LYS A 472 10.91 -32.97 5.21
N LYS A 473 11.85 -32.05 4.99
CA LYS A 473 11.55 -30.61 4.95
C LYS A 473 10.41 -30.29 3.97
N VAL A 474 9.50 -29.42 4.37
CA VAL A 474 8.40 -28.96 3.51
C VAL A 474 8.79 -27.75 2.68
N SER A 475 8.15 -27.56 1.53
CA SER A 475 8.32 -26.34 0.73
C SER A 475 7.59 -25.13 1.33
N CYS A 476 8.01 -23.94 0.93
CA CYS A 476 7.30 -22.68 1.25
C CYS A 476 5.83 -22.68 0.79
N SER A 477 5.51 -23.32 -0.35
CA SER A 477 4.14 -23.45 -0.84
C SER A 477 3.29 -24.38 0.05
N THR A 478 3.88 -25.42 0.63
CA THR A 478 3.19 -26.29 1.60
C THR A 478 2.82 -25.53 2.87
N ILE A 479 3.74 -24.74 3.43
CA ILE A 479 3.45 -23.88 4.60
C ILE A 479 2.31 -22.91 4.29
N SER A 480 2.33 -22.29 3.11
CA SER A 480 1.27 -21.37 2.69
C SER A 480 -0.09 -22.08 2.58
N ARG A 481 -0.13 -23.31 2.03
CA ARG A 481 -1.35 -24.14 1.98
C ARG A 481 -1.84 -24.53 3.36
N TRP A 482 -0.96 -24.82 4.31
CA TRP A 482 -1.32 -25.16 5.69
C TRP A 482 -1.95 -23.98 6.44
N ILE A 483 -1.41 -22.77 6.26
CA ILE A 483 -2.02 -21.53 6.78
C ILE A 483 -3.43 -21.35 6.21
N LYS A 484 -3.58 -21.45 4.88
CA LYS A 484 -4.89 -21.37 4.21
C LYS A 484 -5.85 -22.47 4.70
N SER A 485 -5.36 -23.68 4.91
CA SER A 485 -6.17 -24.79 5.43
C SER A 485 -6.72 -24.49 6.82
N ILE A 486 -5.94 -23.88 7.72
CA ILE A 486 -6.46 -23.45 9.03
C ILE A 486 -7.49 -22.34 8.88
N MET A 487 -7.23 -21.35 8.03
CA MET A 487 -8.18 -20.27 7.78
C MET A 487 -9.53 -20.82 7.27
N CYS A 488 -9.48 -21.72 6.28
CA CYS A 488 -10.66 -22.40 5.76
C CYS A 488 -11.36 -23.25 6.83
N ARG A 489 -10.62 -24.03 7.65
CA ARG A 489 -11.17 -24.77 8.80
C ARG A 489 -11.83 -23.87 9.85
N ALA A 490 -11.40 -22.61 9.95
CA ALA A 490 -11.98 -21.63 10.85
C ALA A 490 -13.23 -20.94 10.27
N GLY A 491 -13.57 -21.20 9.00
CA GLY A 491 -14.69 -20.59 8.29
C GLY A 491 -14.33 -19.32 7.52
N ILE A 492 -13.04 -19.06 7.26
CA ILE A 492 -12.60 -17.90 6.46
C ILE A 492 -12.50 -18.30 4.99
N ASP A 493 -13.10 -17.49 4.13
CA ASP A 493 -13.02 -17.66 2.68
C ASP A 493 -11.64 -17.27 2.13
N THR A 494 -10.78 -18.27 1.89
CA THR A 494 -9.43 -18.08 1.33
C THR A 494 -9.40 -17.82 -0.19
N SER A 495 -10.56 -17.75 -0.85
CA SER A 495 -10.64 -17.23 -2.22
C SER A 495 -10.53 -15.71 -2.25
N ILE A 496 -10.94 -15.06 -1.15
CA ILE A 496 -10.89 -13.61 -0.94
C ILE A 496 -9.58 -13.20 -0.22
N PHE A 497 -9.08 -14.03 0.71
CA PHE A 497 -7.87 -13.80 1.53
C PHE A 497 -6.74 -14.80 1.23
#